data_AF-A0A401RNM8-F1
#
_entry.id   AF-A0A401RNM8-F1
#
_cell.length_a   1.000
_cell.length_b   1.000
_cell.length_c   1.000
_cell.angle_alpha   90.00
_cell.angle_beta   90.00
_cell.angle_gamma   90.00
#
_symmetry.space_group_name_H-M   'P 1'
#
loop_
_entity.id
_entity.type
_entity.pdbx_description
1 polymer ?
#
loop_
_entity_poly.entity_id
_entity_poly.type
_entity_poly.pdbx_seq_one_letter_code
_entity_poly.pdbx_strand_id
1 'polypeptide(L)'
;MYSSISSIELLVTEKKTLIHEYISGYYSLPAYFISKLLFEVIPLRTMPSIIYNSTTYFLAGLKRTVPAISISILTLVMVSYTSSALALAIAAGGNSVTIAIIMLSLTFVMMTIYSGLLVHLPGMVKWLSWLQYLSITRYGITALMVNEFVDLTFSYNVSDMGKGCHCPNPTPVEIS
;
A
#
# COMPACT_ATOMS: atom_id res chain seq x y z
N MET A 1 3.22 -4.90 5.25
CA MET A 1 2.87 -6.32 5.53
C MET A 1 3.33 -6.73 6.92
N TYR A 2 4.63 -6.79 7.20
CA TYR A 2 5.16 -7.22 8.51
C TYR A 2 4.60 -6.44 9.70
N SER A 3 4.55 -5.11 9.60
CA SER A 3 3.95 -4.25 10.62
C SER A 3 2.46 -4.57 10.85
N SER A 4 1.70 -4.81 9.78
CA SER A 4 0.28 -5.17 9.88
C SER A 4 0.08 -6.54 10.53
N ILE A 5 0.92 -7.53 10.26
CA ILE A 5 0.81 -8.87 10.87
C ILE A 5 0.99 -8.76 12.40
N SER A 6 2.02 -8.05 12.85
CA SER A 6 2.27 -7.83 14.27
C SER A 6 1.11 -7.09 14.96
N SER A 7 0.53 -6.09 14.31
CA SER A 7 -0.66 -5.40 14.83
C SER A 7 -1.86 -6.32 15.00
N ILE A 8 -2.10 -7.25 14.07
CA ILE A 8 -3.20 -8.22 14.16
C ILE A 8 -3.01 -9.14 15.36
N GLU A 9 -1.81 -9.70 15.54
CA GLU A 9 -1.49 -10.59 16.66
C GLU A 9 -1.80 -9.92 18.00
N LEU A 10 -1.38 -8.67 18.13
CA LEU A 10 -1.57 -7.86 19.33
C LEU A 10 -3.05 -7.54 19.55
N LEU A 11 -3.79 -7.17 18.49
CA LEU A 11 -5.22 -6.87 18.59
C LEU A 11 -6.06 -8.09 18.98
N VAL A 12 -5.84 -9.25 18.32
CA VAL A 12 -6.61 -10.47 18.60
C VAL A 12 -6.36 -10.98 20.03
N THR A 13 -5.12 -10.86 20.52
CA THR A 13 -4.77 -11.26 21.89
C THR A 13 -5.40 -10.35 22.94
N GLU A 14 -5.32 -9.03 22.76
CA GLU A 14 -5.86 -8.05 23.71
C GLU A 14 -7.39 -7.98 23.73
N LYS A 15 -8.04 -8.28 22.59
CA LYS A 15 -9.51 -8.26 22.46
C LYS A 15 -10.20 -9.09 23.54
N LYS A 16 -9.62 -10.24 23.93
CA LYS A 16 -10.19 -11.11 24.98
C LYS A 16 -10.18 -10.42 26.35
N THR A 17 -9.09 -9.75 26.70
CA THR A 17 -8.95 -9.01 27.96
C THR A 17 -9.86 -7.79 27.99
N LEU A 18 -9.96 -7.06 26.87
CA LEU A 18 -10.80 -5.87 26.76
C LEU A 18 -12.28 -6.13 26.98
N ILE A 19 -12.80 -7.24 26.44
CA ILE A 19 -14.20 -7.60 26.63
C ILE A 19 -14.48 -7.84 28.12
N HIS A 20 -13.54 -8.46 28.82
CA HIS A 20 -13.66 -8.70 30.26
C HIS A 20 -13.66 -7.39 31.07
N GLU A 21 -12.71 -6.48 30.77
CA GLU A 21 -12.61 -5.18 31.44
C GLU A 21 -13.80 -4.25 31.13
N TYR A 22 -14.33 -4.32 29.90
CA TYR A 22 -15.50 -3.57 29.49
C TYR A 22 -16.76 -3.97 30.24
N ILE A 23 -17.01 -5.28 30.39
CA ILE A 23 -18.18 -5.78 31.14
C ILE A 23 -18.08 -5.38 32.62
N SER A 24 -16.87 -5.26 33.15
CA SER A 24 -16.64 -4.80 34.51
C SER A 24 -16.75 -3.27 34.69
N GLY A 25 -16.96 -2.50 33.63
CA GLY A 25 -17.23 -1.06 33.69
C GLY A 25 -16.02 -0.15 33.95
N TYR A 26 -14.78 -0.65 33.81
CA TYR A 26 -13.58 0.15 34.08
C TYR A 26 -13.27 1.20 33.01
N TYR A 27 -13.51 0.90 31.72
CA TYR A 27 -13.12 1.77 30.60
C TYR A 27 -14.20 1.85 29.51
N SER A 28 -14.33 3.05 28.90
CA SER A 28 -15.17 3.25 27.72
C SER A 28 -14.46 2.74 26.47
N LEU A 29 -15.10 1.83 25.73
CA LEU A 29 -14.60 1.26 24.46
C LEU A 29 -13.98 2.29 23.49
N PRO A 30 -14.65 3.41 23.16
CA PRO A 30 -14.13 4.35 22.17
C PRO A 30 -12.81 5.02 22.61
N ALA A 31 -12.65 5.29 23.91
CA ALA A 31 -11.42 5.90 24.43
C ALA A 31 -10.21 4.98 24.26
N TYR A 32 -10.39 3.67 24.49
CA TYR A 32 -9.35 2.67 24.26
C TYR A 32 -8.99 2.56 22.77
N PHE A 33 -9.99 2.46 21.89
CA PHE A 33 -9.77 2.33 20.46
C PHE A 33 -9.05 3.55 19.88
N ILE A 34 -9.44 4.77 20.26
CA ILE A 34 -8.78 5.99 19.78
C ILE A 34 -7.32 6.06 20.27
N SER A 35 -7.08 5.75 21.53
CA SER A 35 -5.71 5.76 22.10
C SER A 35 -4.80 4.76 21.40
N LYS A 36 -5.31 3.54 21.17
CA LYS A 36 -4.57 2.50 20.46
C LYS A 36 -4.34 2.84 18.99
N LEU A 37 -5.36 3.36 18.30
CA LEU A 37 -5.22 3.81 16.91
C LEU A 37 -4.20 4.94 16.78
N LEU A 38 -4.21 5.95 17.66
CA LEU A 38 -3.25 7.04 17.64
C LEU A 38 -1.82 6.52 17.85
N PHE A 39 -1.62 5.63 18.83
CA PHE A 39 -0.31 5.04 19.10
C PHE A 39 0.16 4.12 17.97
N GLU A 40 -0.74 3.42 17.28
CA GLU A 40 -0.36 2.57 16.15
C GLU A 40 -0.07 3.39 14.88
N VAL A 41 -0.89 4.41 14.61
CA VAL A 41 -0.80 5.24 13.39
C VAL A 41 0.42 6.15 13.44
N ILE A 42 0.64 6.85 14.56
CA ILE A 42 1.63 7.93 14.63
C ILE A 42 3.06 7.37 14.71
N PRO A 43 3.50 6.75 15.82
CA PRO A 43 4.88 6.30 15.95
C PRO A 43 5.18 5.01 15.18
N LEU A 44 4.26 4.03 15.19
CA LEU A 44 4.55 2.69 14.65
C LEU A 44 4.43 2.59 13.12
N ARG A 45 3.61 3.46 12.49
CA ARG A 45 3.37 3.41 11.05
C ARG A 45 3.95 4.61 10.30
N THR A 46 3.72 5.83 10.78
CA THR A 46 4.13 7.05 10.06
C THR A 46 5.65 7.23 10.05
N MET A 47 6.30 7.12 11.22
CA MET A 47 7.76 7.30 11.33
C MET A 47 8.56 6.35 10.42
N PRO A 48 8.39 5.01 10.49
CA PRO A 48 9.17 4.11 9.65
C PRO A 48 8.83 4.26 8.17
N SER A 49 7.58 4.59 7.82
CA SER A 49 7.17 4.81 6.42
C SER A 49 7.89 6.03 5.81
N ILE A 50 7.96 7.14 6.54
CA ILE A 50 8.64 8.36 6.07
C ILE A 50 10.15 8.13 5.93
N ILE A 51 10.78 7.51 6.93
CA ILE A 51 12.23 7.25 6.91
C ILE A 51 12.60 6.31 5.76
N TYR A 52 11.83 5.21 5.59
CA TYR A 52 12.03 4.26 4.52
C TYR A 52 11.84 4.91 3.15
N ASN A 53 10.76 5.69 2.97
CA ASN A 53 10.49 6.34 1.69
C ASN A 53 11.55 7.39 1.36
N SER A 54 11.94 8.23 2.32
CA SER A 54 12.98 9.23 2.11
C SER A 54 14.30 8.58 1.68
N THR A 55 14.71 7.49 2.35
CA THR A 55 15.96 6.78 2.02
C THR A 55 15.90 6.17 0.63
N THR A 56 14.78 5.51 0.30
CA THR A 56 14.56 4.89 -1.01
C THR A 56 14.55 5.93 -2.13
N TYR A 57 13.96 7.10 -1.88
CA TYR A 57 13.93 8.21 -2.84
C TYR A 57 15.33 8.74 -3.16
N PHE A 58 16.18 8.90 -2.14
CA PHE A 58 17.57 9.32 -2.34
C PHE A 58 18.40 8.27 -3.09
N LEU A 59 18.19 6.98 -2.81
CA LEU A 59 18.88 5.88 -3.50
C LEU A 59 18.47 5.76 -4.96
N ALA A 60 17.19 5.97 -5.27
CA ALA A 60 16.68 5.82 -6.63
C ALA A 60 17.11 6.96 -7.56
N GLY A 61 17.64 8.07 -7.04
CA GLY A 61 18.14 9.18 -7.86
C GLY A 61 17.06 9.91 -8.67
N LEU A 62 15.82 9.90 -8.17
CA LEU A 62 14.65 10.49 -8.82
C LEU A 62 14.67 12.03 -8.82
N LYS A 63 13.62 12.65 -9.40
CA LYS A 63 13.47 14.11 -9.51
C LYS A 63 13.63 14.77 -8.14
N ARG A 64 14.71 15.53 -7.94
CA ARG A 64 15.03 16.19 -6.66
C ARG A 64 14.22 17.48 -6.43
N THR A 65 12.92 17.42 -6.68
CA THR A 65 11.97 18.51 -6.46
C THR A 65 11.14 18.24 -5.22
N VAL A 66 11.05 19.23 -4.32
CA VAL A 66 10.24 19.17 -3.09
C VAL A 66 8.78 18.71 -3.32
N PRO A 67 8.04 19.20 -4.34
CA PRO A 67 6.67 18.75 -4.57
C PRO A 67 6.57 17.26 -4.93
N ALA A 68 7.47 16.75 -5.78
CA ALA A 68 7.44 15.34 -6.18
C ALA A 68 7.72 14.40 -4.99
N ILE A 69 8.68 14.76 -4.14
CA ILE A 69 8.98 14.03 -2.90
C ILE A 69 7.76 14.01 -1.96
N SER A 70 7.10 15.16 -1.78
CA SER A 70 5.92 15.26 -0.91
C SER A 70 4.76 14.41 -1.41
N ILE A 71 4.49 14.40 -2.72
CA ILE A 71 3.41 13.61 -3.33
C ILE A 71 3.72 12.11 -3.21
N SER A 72 4.98 11.71 -3.43
CA SER A 72 5.43 10.33 -3.24
C SER A 72 5.24 9.86 -1.79
N ILE A 73 5.68 10.65 -0.80
CA ILE A 73 5.50 10.34 0.63
C ILE A 73 4.01 10.23 0.97
N LEU A 74 3.19 11.20 0.56
CA LEU A 74 1.75 11.19 0.82
C LEU A 74 1.08 9.93 0.25
N THR A 75 1.43 9.56 -0.98
CA THR A 75 0.88 8.39 -1.67
C THR A 75 1.22 7.09 -0.92
N LEU A 76 2.49 6.91 -0.52
CA LEU A 76 2.90 5.72 0.24
C LEU A 76 2.24 5.65 1.62
N VAL A 77 2.08 6.79 2.30
CA VAL A 77 1.44 6.87 3.61
C VAL A 77 -0.04 6.50 3.50
N MET A 78 -0.76 7.01 2.49
CA MET A 78 -2.17 6.66 2.25
C MET A 78 -2.34 5.17 1.93
N VAL A 79 -1.50 4.60 1.05
CA VAL A 79 -1.51 3.15 0.75
C VAL A 79 -1.26 2.33 2.02
N SER A 80 -0.32 2.78 2.86
CA SER A 80 0.00 2.13 4.12
C SER A 80 -1.16 2.17 5.11
N TYR A 81 -1.90 3.29 5.18
CA TYR A 81 -3.08 3.41 6.04
C TYR A 81 -4.20 2.50 5.59
N THR A 82 -4.53 2.47 4.30
CA THR A 82 -5.60 1.60 3.79
C THR A 82 -5.24 0.12 3.97
N SER A 83 -3.96 -0.25 3.82
CA SER A 83 -3.45 -1.58 4.15
C SER A 83 -3.67 -1.96 5.62
N SER A 84 -3.45 -1.04 6.57
CA SER A 84 -3.77 -1.28 7.99
C SER A 84 -5.26 -1.37 8.25
N ALA A 85 -6.07 -0.52 7.63
CA ALA A 85 -7.52 -0.56 7.80
C ALA A 85 -8.09 -1.93 7.36
N LEU A 86 -7.60 -2.46 6.24
CA LEU A 86 -7.93 -3.80 5.77
C LEU A 86 -7.48 -4.89 6.75
N ALA A 87 -6.28 -4.77 7.31
CA ALA A 87 -5.75 -5.69 8.31
C ALA A 87 -6.60 -5.69 9.60
N LEU A 88 -6.98 -4.51 10.09
CA LEU A 88 -7.86 -4.36 11.24
C LEU A 88 -9.26 -4.93 10.97
N ALA A 89 -9.82 -4.73 9.77
CA ALA A 89 -11.12 -5.29 9.40
C ALA A 89 -11.12 -6.82 9.46
N ILE A 90 -10.07 -7.47 8.97
CA ILE A 90 -9.90 -8.93 9.04
C ILE A 90 -9.70 -9.37 10.50
N ALA A 91 -8.88 -8.65 11.27
CA ALA A 91 -8.64 -8.95 12.68
C ALA A 91 -9.90 -8.80 13.56
N ALA A 92 -10.77 -7.85 13.25
CA ALA A 92 -12.01 -7.64 13.99
C ALA A 92 -12.96 -8.84 13.89
N GLY A 93 -13.03 -9.49 12.71
CA GLY A 93 -13.85 -10.66 12.46
C GLY A 93 -13.27 -11.99 12.96
N GLY A 94 -11.94 -12.09 13.10
CA GLY A 94 -11.27 -13.31 13.56
C GLY A 94 -11.28 -13.48 15.09
N ASN A 95 -11.46 -14.71 15.55
CA ASN A 95 -11.28 -15.09 16.96
C ASN A 95 -9.93 -15.79 17.21
N SER A 96 -9.22 -16.16 16.14
CA SER A 96 -7.92 -16.84 16.19
C SER A 96 -6.88 -16.10 15.37
N VAL A 97 -5.70 -15.91 15.97
CA VAL A 97 -4.56 -15.18 15.40
C VAL A 97 -4.11 -15.84 14.09
N THR A 98 -3.91 -17.15 14.12
CA THR A 98 -3.39 -17.92 12.97
C THR A 98 -4.27 -17.78 11.73
N ILE A 99 -5.60 -17.91 11.88
CA ILE A 99 -6.53 -17.84 10.75
C ILE A 99 -6.55 -16.42 10.18
N ALA A 100 -6.52 -15.40 11.05
CA ALA A 100 -6.48 -14.00 10.62
C ALA A 100 -5.22 -13.67 9.79
N ILE A 101 -4.05 -14.17 10.20
CA ILE A 101 -2.79 -13.96 9.46
C ILE A 101 -2.82 -14.66 8.09
N ILE A 102 -3.36 -15.88 8.02
CA ILE A 102 -3.49 -16.61 6.74
C ILE A 102 -4.44 -15.85 5.79
N MET A 103 -5.59 -15.40 6.28
CA MET A 103 -6.53 -14.61 5.47
C MET A 103 -5.93 -13.27 5.03
N LEU A 104 -5.18 -12.61 5.91
CA LEU A 104 -4.51 -11.36 5.61
C LEU A 104 -3.46 -11.54 4.50
N SER A 105 -2.57 -12.51 4.67
CA SER A 105 -1.50 -12.80 3.71
C SER A 105 -2.05 -13.20 2.35
N LEU A 106 -3.09 -14.04 2.31
CA LEU A 106 -3.79 -14.38 1.08
C LEU A 106 -4.35 -13.13 0.38
N THR A 107 -4.99 -12.24 1.13
CA THR A 107 -5.55 -10.99 0.60
C THR A 107 -4.45 -10.08 0.02
N PHE A 108 -3.32 -9.91 0.72
CA PHE A 108 -2.20 -9.12 0.20
C PHE A 108 -1.58 -9.69 -1.07
N VAL A 109 -1.46 -11.02 -1.15
CA VAL A 109 -0.95 -11.69 -2.36
C VAL A 109 -1.87 -11.38 -3.54
N MET A 110 -3.19 -11.51 -3.36
CA MET A 110 -4.14 -11.17 -4.42
C MET A 110 -3.99 -9.70 -4.86
N MET A 111 -3.95 -8.76 -3.91
CA MET A 111 -3.79 -7.33 -4.23
C MET A 111 -2.49 -7.02 -5.00
N THR A 112 -1.41 -7.75 -4.70
CA THR A 112 -0.10 -7.58 -5.35
C THR A 112 -0.11 -8.11 -6.78
N ILE A 113 -0.76 -9.25 -7.04
CA ILE A 113 -0.89 -9.81 -8.40
C ILE A 113 -1.63 -8.83 -9.32
N TYR A 114 -2.66 -8.16 -8.81
CA TYR A 114 -3.43 -7.15 -9.56
C TYR A 114 -2.80 -5.75 -9.59
N SER A 115 -1.59 -5.54 -9.09
CA SER A 115 -1.01 -4.19 -9.00
C SER A 115 -0.54 -3.60 -10.34
N GLY A 116 -0.68 -4.35 -11.43
CA GLY A 116 -0.28 -3.93 -12.79
C GLY A 116 1.20 -4.17 -13.14
N LEU A 117 2.01 -4.63 -12.18
CA LEU A 117 3.42 -4.97 -12.42
C LEU A 117 3.61 -6.39 -12.98
N LEU A 118 2.77 -7.34 -12.55
CA LEU A 118 2.93 -8.77 -12.84
C LEU A 118 2.06 -9.28 -14.00
N VAL A 119 0.90 -8.67 -14.25
CA VAL A 119 -0.02 -9.07 -15.32
C VAL A 119 -0.23 -7.91 -16.30
N HIS A 120 0.08 -8.17 -17.58
CA HIS A 120 -0.20 -7.24 -18.68
C HIS A 120 -1.72 -7.17 -18.95
N LEU A 121 -2.26 -5.95 -18.98
CA LEU A 121 -3.70 -5.63 -19.03
C LEU A 121 -4.51 -6.23 -20.21
N PRO A 122 -4.00 -6.45 -21.45
CA PRO A 122 -4.89 -6.81 -22.56
C PRO A 122 -5.45 -8.25 -22.52
N GLY A 123 -4.96 -9.11 -21.62
CA GLY A 123 -5.39 -10.51 -21.50
C GLY A 123 -6.32 -10.83 -20.32
N MET A 124 -6.78 -9.83 -19.56
CA MET A 124 -7.54 -10.06 -18.32
C MET A 124 -9.00 -10.46 -18.57
N VAL A 125 -9.46 -11.49 -17.87
CA VAL A 125 -10.83 -12.02 -17.92
C VAL A 125 -11.82 -10.95 -17.43
N LYS A 126 -12.84 -10.60 -18.25
CA LYS A 126 -13.81 -9.52 -17.96
C LYS A 126 -14.50 -9.64 -16.59
N TRP A 127 -14.73 -10.86 -16.10
CA TRP A 127 -15.34 -11.11 -14.78
C TRP A 127 -14.44 -10.73 -13.59
N LEU A 128 -13.11 -10.74 -13.75
CA LEU A 128 -12.18 -10.34 -12.68
C LEU A 128 -11.83 -8.85 -12.71
N SER A 129 -12.37 -8.09 -13.67
CA SER A 129 -12.06 -6.66 -13.82
C SER A 129 -12.50 -5.83 -12.61
N TRP A 130 -13.55 -6.21 -11.88
CA TRP A 130 -14.00 -5.48 -10.68
C TRP A 130 -12.97 -5.53 -9.53
N LEU A 131 -12.23 -6.63 -9.39
CA LEU A 131 -11.18 -6.80 -8.36
C LEU A 131 -9.99 -5.86 -8.60
N GLN A 132 -9.74 -5.49 -9.85
CA GLN A 132 -8.71 -4.51 -10.22
C GLN A 132 -9.00 -3.12 -9.64
N TYR A 133 -10.27 -2.73 -9.56
CA TYR A 133 -10.68 -1.46 -8.95
C TYR A 133 -10.63 -1.47 -7.42
N LEU A 134 -10.61 -2.64 -6.79
CA LEU A 134 -10.49 -2.76 -5.33
C LEU A 134 -9.02 -2.73 -4.88
N SER A 135 -8.06 -3.00 -5.78
CA SER A 135 -6.64 -3.05 -5.44
C SER A 135 -6.04 -1.67 -5.19
N ILE A 136 -5.85 -1.34 -3.92
CA ILE A 136 -5.13 -0.14 -3.45
C ILE A 136 -3.70 -0.08 -4.00
N THR A 137 -3.02 -1.22 -4.12
CA THR A 137 -1.63 -1.27 -4.57
C THR A 137 -1.50 -0.82 -6.03
N ARG A 138 -2.51 -1.08 -6.87
CA ARG A 138 -2.55 -0.60 -8.26
C ARG A 138 -2.51 0.93 -8.30
N TYR A 139 -3.42 1.58 -7.57
CA TYR A 139 -3.48 3.04 -7.52
C TYR A 139 -2.18 3.66 -6.99
N GLY A 140 -1.59 3.05 -5.96
CA GLY A 140 -0.30 3.50 -5.41
C GLY A 140 0.82 3.49 -6.45
N ILE A 141 0.96 2.40 -7.20
CA ILE A 141 2.01 2.27 -8.22
C ILE A 141 1.75 3.21 -9.40
N THR A 142 0.51 3.29 -9.90
CA THR A 142 0.18 4.21 -11.00
C THR A 142 0.42 5.67 -10.60
N ALA A 143 0.03 6.07 -9.38
CA ALA A 143 0.28 7.42 -8.88
C ALA A 143 1.78 7.73 -8.78
N LEU A 144 2.59 6.79 -8.30
CA LEU A 144 4.05 6.95 -8.25
C LEU A 144 4.67 7.03 -9.65
N MET A 145 4.22 6.19 -10.59
CA MET A 145 4.70 6.25 -11.97
C MET A 145 4.38 7.61 -12.61
N VAL A 146 3.15 8.08 -12.49
CA VAL A 146 2.73 9.38 -13.03
C VAL A 146 3.52 10.52 -12.38
N ASN A 147 3.71 10.49 -11.05
CA ASN A 147 4.44 11.54 -10.34
C ASN A 147 5.90 11.68 -10.83
N GLU A 148 6.57 10.58 -11.16
CA GLU A 148 8.00 10.59 -11.48
C GLU A 148 8.26 10.75 -12.98
N PHE A 149 7.49 10.06 -13.82
CA PHE A 149 7.79 9.95 -15.26
C PHE A 149 7.16 11.03 -16.14
N VAL A 150 6.21 11.84 -15.65
CA VAL A 150 5.43 12.77 -16.48
C VAL A 150 6.22 13.91 -17.13
N ASP A 151 7.50 14.13 -16.79
CA ASP A 151 8.34 15.11 -17.51
C ASP A 151 9.77 14.62 -17.78
N LEU A 152 9.96 13.30 -17.88
CA LEU A 152 11.27 12.74 -18.20
C LEU A 152 11.39 12.51 -19.71
N THR A 153 12.24 13.30 -20.36
CA THR A 153 12.64 13.07 -21.75
C THR A 153 13.84 12.12 -21.78
N PHE A 154 13.62 10.87 -22.17
CA PHE A 154 14.70 9.92 -22.38
C PHE A 154 15.35 10.18 -23.75
N SER A 155 16.48 10.90 -23.76
CA SER A 155 17.31 11.01 -24.96
C SER A 155 18.07 9.70 -25.17
N TYR A 156 17.72 8.96 -26.21
CA TYR A 156 18.46 7.78 -26.64
C TYR A 156 19.36 8.12 -27.84
N ASN A 157 20.56 7.54 -27.89
CA ASN A 157 21.40 7.59 -29.09
C ASN A 157 20.93 6.51 -30.06
N VAL A 158 20.53 6.92 -31.26
CA VAL A 158 20.00 6.03 -32.32
C VAL A 158 21.05 5.00 -32.81
N SER A 159 22.32 5.18 -32.48
CA SER A 159 23.45 4.33 -32.90
C SER A 159 23.48 2.94 -32.26
N ASP A 160 22.76 2.70 -31.15
CA ASP A 160 22.65 1.38 -30.49
C ASP A 160 21.37 0.61 -30.86
N MET A 161 20.50 1.18 -31.70
CA MET A 161 19.29 0.49 -32.15
C MET A 161 19.62 -0.50 -33.28
N GLY A 162 19.86 -1.75 -32.90
CA GLY A 162 19.68 -2.88 -33.80
C GLY A 162 18.30 -2.79 -34.47
N LYS A 163 18.29 -2.96 -35.80
CA LYS A 163 17.14 -2.82 -36.71
C LYS A 163 15.87 -3.49 -36.14
N GLY A 164 14.97 -2.72 -35.53
CA GLY A 164 13.68 -3.26 -35.08
C GLY A 164 12.92 -2.46 -34.02
N CYS A 165 13.55 -1.56 -33.27
CA CYS A 165 12.83 -0.80 -32.24
C CYS A 165 12.25 0.50 -32.81
N HIS A 166 10.96 0.48 -33.15
CA HIS A 166 10.18 1.69 -33.37
C HIS A 166 9.91 2.33 -32.00
N CYS A 167 10.46 3.50 -31.72
CA CYS A 167 10.03 4.29 -30.56
C CYS A 167 8.58 4.71 -30.78
N PRO A 168 7.64 4.35 -29.89
CA PRO A 168 6.34 4.97 -29.91
C PRO A 168 6.55 6.46 -29.63
N ASN A 169 5.93 7.30 -30.47
CA ASN A 169 5.73 8.71 -30.22
C ASN A 169 5.31 8.92 -28.74
N PRO A 170 5.74 9.98 -28.04
CA PRO A 170 5.28 10.26 -26.68
C PRO A 170 3.76 10.43 -26.66
N THR A 171 3.05 9.33 -26.48
CA THR A 171 1.62 9.33 -26.17
C THR A 171 1.48 9.64 -24.69
N PRO A 172 0.51 10.49 -24.31
CA PRO A 172 0.11 10.59 -22.91
C PRO A 172 -0.14 9.18 -22.38
N VAL A 173 0.37 8.87 -21.18
CA VAL A 173 0.10 7.60 -20.51
C VAL A 173 -1.42 7.49 -20.34
N GLU A 174 -2.09 6.76 -21.23
CA GLU A 174 -3.52 6.51 -21.12
C GLU A 174 -3.78 5.58 -19.94
N ILE A 175 -4.42 6.14 -18.93
CA ILE A 175 -4.78 5.49 -17.69
C ILE A 175 -6.15 4.83 -17.93
N SER A 176 -6.17 3.51 -18.15
CA SER A 176 -7.38 2.67 -18.06
C SER A 176 -7.19 1.64 -16.94
#